data_AF-A0A7Y9F4Q6-F1
#
_entry.id   AF-A0A7Y9F4Q6-F1
#
_cell.length_a   1.000
_cell.length_b   1.000
_cell.length_c   1.000
_cell.angle_alpha   90.00
_cell.angle_beta   90.00
_cell.angle_gamma   90.00
#
_symmetry.space_group_name_H-M   'P 1'
#
loop_
_entity.id
_entity.type
_entity.pdbx_description
1 polymer ?
#
loop_
_entity_poly.entity_id
_entity_poly.type
_entity_poly.pdbx_seq_one_letter_code
_entity_poly.pdbx_strand_id
1 'polypeptide(L)'
;MTLLEATTAVVLPALRSVLDDGEIRSFELGLSDELEGSVVLRLDVQGEIFRDLVVQGHVPHTTPEEWRERLRSNLVDFVAESRFGWGENRDQR
;
A
#
# COMPACT_ATOMS: atom_id res chain seq x y z
N MET A 1 -15.51 -0.32 5.88
CA MET A 1 -14.98 -0.88 4.63
C MET A 1 -14.56 -2.31 4.90
N THR A 2 -14.90 -3.25 4.03
CA THR A 2 -14.51 -4.67 4.13
C THR A 2 -13.12 -4.89 3.56
N LEU A 3 -12.51 -6.06 3.84
CA LEU A 3 -11.23 -6.43 3.23
C LEU A 3 -11.30 -6.51 1.71
N LEU A 4 -12.41 -7.01 1.14
CA LEU A 4 -12.60 -7.08 -0.31
C LEU A 4 -12.65 -5.68 -0.95
N GLU A 5 -13.38 -4.76 -0.34
CA GLU A 5 -13.45 -3.36 -0.79
C GLU A 5 -12.08 -2.68 -0.68
N ALA A 6 -11.38 -2.85 0.45
CA ALA A 6 -10.03 -2.31 0.63
C ALA A 6 -9.06 -2.89 -0.42
N THR A 7 -9.14 -4.19 -0.69
CA THR A 7 -8.29 -4.86 -1.69
C THR A 7 -8.52 -4.27 -3.09
N THR A 8 -9.78 -4.17 -3.50
CA THR A 8 -10.15 -3.85 -4.89
C THR A 8 -10.17 -2.36 -5.20
N ALA A 9 -10.54 -1.51 -4.25
CA ALA A 9 -10.69 -0.06 -4.45
C ALA A 9 -9.47 0.76 -4.00
N VAL A 10 -8.63 0.22 -3.12
CA VAL A 10 -7.49 0.92 -2.51
C VAL A 10 -6.18 0.23 -2.85
N VAL A 11 -5.99 -1.01 -2.38
CA VAL A 11 -4.68 -1.67 -2.36
C VAL A 11 -4.20 -2.04 -3.76
N LEU A 12 -4.95 -2.83 -4.52
CA LEU A 12 -4.52 -3.24 -5.86
C LEU A 12 -4.30 -2.05 -6.82
N PRO A 13 -5.18 -1.03 -6.86
CA PRO A 13 -4.93 0.16 -7.67
C PRO A 13 -3.68 0.93 -7.25
N ALA A 14 -3.43 1.11 -5.95
CA ALA A 14 -2.25 1.81 -5.47
C ALA A 14 -0.96 1.04 -5.80
N LEU A 15 -0.95 -0.27 -5.53
CA LEU A 15 0.20 -1.14 -5.85
C LEU A 15 0.55 -1.08 -7.34
N ARG A 16 -0.44 -1.26 -8.23
CA ARG A 16 -0.23 -1.23 -9.68
C ARG A 16 0.21 0.13 -10.23
N SER A 17 -0.04 1.21 -9.48
CA SER A 17 0.39 2.55 -9.89
C SER A 17 1.84 2.86 -9.52
N VAL A 18 2.44 2.07 -8.64
CA VAL A 18 3.81 2.29 -8.13
C VAL A 18 4.73 1.13 -8.47
N LEU A 19 4.25 -0.11 -8.41
CA LEU A 19 5.05 -1.32 -8.56
C LEU A 19 4.64 -2.09 -9.81
N ASP A 20 5.64 -2.64 -10.49
CA ASP A 20 5.46 -3.62 -11.54
C ASP A 20 5.11 -5.00 -10.94
N ASP A 21 4.34 -5.81 -11.69
CA ASP A 21 3.89 -7.14 -11.23
C ASP A 21 5.06 -8.07 -10.84
N GLY A 22 6.26 -7.87 -11.42
CA GLY A 22 7.45 -8.67 -11.12
C GLY A 22 8.17 -8.26 -9.82
N GLU A 23 7.80 -7.15 -9.21
CA GLU A 23 8.44 -6.63 -8.00
C GLU A 23 7.77 -7.13 -6.73
N ILE A 24 6.49 -7.47 -6.81
CA ILE A 24 5.69 -7.95 -5.69
C ILE A 24 5.90 -9.46 -5.53
N ARG A 25 6.49 -9.88 -4.41
CA ARG A 25 6.65 -11.31 -4.09
C ARG A 25 5.41 -11.88 -3.41
N SER A 26 4.86 -11.12 -2.46
CA SER A 26 3.63 -11.46 -1.75
C SER A 26 3.04 -10.22 -1.11
N PHE A 27 1.74 -10.26 -0.83
CA PHE A 27 1.10 -9.31 0.04
C PHE A 27 0.00 -9.97 0.86
N GLU A 28 -0.24 -9.43 2.04
CA GLU A 28 -1.24 -9.89 2.99
C GLU A 28 -2.02 -8.68 3.50
N LEU A 29 -3.34 -8.85 3.58
CA LEU A 29 -4.25 -7.87 4.16
C LEU A 29 -4.92 -8.48 5.38
N GLY A 30 -5.01 -7.69 6.45
CA GLY A 30 -5.65 -8.07 7.69
C GLY A 30 -6.43 -6.93 8.28
N LEU A 31 -7.30 -7.24 9.24
CA LEU A 31 -7.88 -6.24 10.11
C LEU A 31 -6.87 -5.88 11.20
N SER A 32 -6.83 -4.62 11.60
CA SER A 32 -6.00 -4.20 12.73
C SER A 32 -6.60 -4.70 14.04
N ASP A 33 -5.77 -5.29 14.89
CA ASP A 33 -6.14 -5.64 16.28
C ASP A 33 -6.15 -4.42 17.21
N GLU A 34 -5.47 -3.33 16.82
CA GLU A 34 -5.30 -2.12 17.63
C GLU A 34 -6.36 -1.06 17.33
N LEU A 35 -6.83 -0.99 16.08
CA LEU A 35 -7.78 0.02 15.61
C LEU A 35 -8.98 -0.66 14.93
N GLU A 36 -10.11 -0.67 15.63
CA GLU A 36 -11.35 -1.28 15.13
C GLU A 36 -11.73 -0.77 13.73
N GLY A 37 -12.14 -1.69 12.85
CA GLY A 37 -12.55 -1.38 11.48
C GLY A 37 -11.43 -0.92 10.55
N SER A 38 -10.17 -0.97 11.00
CA SER A 38 -9.01 -0.61 10.19
C SER A 38 -8.42 -1.80 9.45
N VAL A 39 -7.78 -1.53 8.32
CA VAL A 39 -7.13 -2.54 7.47
C VAL A 39 -5.65 -2.25 7.40
N VAL A 40 -4.83 -3.27 7.58
CA VAL A 40 -3.37 -3.22 7.48
C VAL A 40 -2.88 -4.03 6.29
N LEU A 41 -1.82 -3.54 5.64
CA LEU A 41 -1.12 -4.21 4.55
C LEU A 41 0.28 -4.60 5.02
N ARG A 42 0.67 -5.83 4.71
CA ARG A 42 2.05 -6.27 4.67
C ARG A 42 2.40 -6.65 3.23
N LEU A 43 3.44 -6.04 2.69
CA LEU A 43 3.86 -6.24 1.30
C LEU A 43 5.35 -6.63 1.28
N ASP A 44 5.69 -7.70 0.58
CA ASP A 44 7.07 -8.09 0.27
C ASP A 44 7.40 -7.64 -1.15
N VAL A 45 8.28 -6.65 -1.25
CA VAL A 45 8.81 -6.13 -2.51
C VAL A 45 10.27 -6.57 -2.62
N GLN A 46 10.52 -7.59 -3.42
CA GLN A 46 11.85 -8.18 -3.64
C GLN A 46 12.68 -8.46 -2.36
N GLY A 47 12.04 -8.85 -1.27
CA GLY A 47 12.68 -9.18 0.01
C GLY A 47 12.79 -8.00 0.98
N GLU A 48 12.22 -6.84 0.65
CA GLU A 48 11.96 -5.77 1.60
C GLU A 48 10.49 -5.73 2.00
N ILE A 49 10.24 -5.46 3.28
CA ILE A 49 8.90 -5.50 3.84
C ILE A 49 8.40 -4.07 4.01
N PHE A 50 7.37 -3.73 3.25
CA PHE A 50 6.54 -2.56 3.48
C PHE A 50 5.36 -2.93 4.38
N ARG A 51 5.06 -2.08 5.36
CA ARG A 51 3.87 -2.21 6.20
C ARG A 51 3.19 -0.88 6.32
N ASP A 52 1.87 -0.87 6.17
CA ASP A 52 1.08 0.33 6.31
C ASP A 52 -0.31 0.01 6.84
N LEU A 53 -0.88 0.97 7.58
CA LEU A 53 -2.30 1.02 7.86
C LEU A 53 -2.95 1.60 6.62
N VAL A 54 -3.63 0.80 5.78
CA VAL A 54 -4.15 1.26 4.48
C VAL A 54 -5.50 1.96 4.60
N VAL A 55 -6.33 1.54 5.54
CA VAL A 55 -7.61 2.16 5.87
C VAL A 55 -7.67 2.28 7.38
N GLN A 56 -7.93 3.49 7.87
CA GLN A 56 -8.22 3.69 9.28
C GLN A 56 -9.73 3.67 9.49
N GLY A 57 -10.19 2.86 10.45
CA GLY A 57 -11.58 2.81 10.86
C GLY A 57 -12.01 4.14 11.50
N HIS A 58 -13.31 4.43 11.45
CA HIS A 58 -13.93 5.57 12.11
C HIS A 58 -13.42 6.96 11.69
N VAL A 59 -12.75 7.08 10.54
CA VAL A 59 -12.43 8.39 9.95
C VAL A 59 -13.62 8.85 9.09
N PRO A 60 -14.39 9.86 9.52
CA PRO A 60 -15.56 10.30 8.78
C PRO A 60 -15.15 11.00 7.49
N HIS A 61 -16.01 10.89 6.48
CA HIS A 61 -15.87 11.55 5.17
C HIS A 61 -14.67 11.16 4.32
N THR A 62 -13.82 10.21 4.74
CA THR A 62 -12.74 9.72 3.89
C THR A 62 -13.24 8.73 2.84
N THR A 63 -12.84 8.97 1.60
CA THR A 63 -13.19 8.20 0.42
C THR A 63 -12.14 7.11 0.12
N PRO A 64 -12.51 6.05 -0.63
CA PRO A 64 -11.55 5.06 -1.11
C PRO A 64 -10.40 5.69 -1.94
N GLU A 65 -10.69 6.74 -2.70
CA GLU A 65 -9.71 7.49 -3.49
C GLU A 65 -8.63 8.14 -2.62
N GLU A 66 -9.02 8.77 -1.51
CA GLU A 66 -8.08 9.40 -0.57
C GLU A 66 -7.20 8.33 0.12
N TRP A 67 -7.77 7.18 0.48
CA TRP A 67 -6.98 6.07 1.01
C TRP A 67 -6.00 5.51 -0.01
N ARG A 68 -6.43 5.39 -1.27
CA ARG A 68 -5.58 4.93 -2.38
C ARG A 68 -4.40 5.87 -2.59
N GLU A 69 -4.66 7.18 -2.60
CA GLU A 69 -3.62 8.18 -2.80
C GLU A 69 -2.63 8.22 -1.64
N ARG A 70 -3.09 8.10 -0.40
CA ARG A 70 -2.18 7.99 0.76
C ARG A 70 -1.29 6.76 0.66
N LEU A 71 -1.86 5.59 0.37
CA LEU A 71 -1.08 4.37 0.19
C LEU A 71 -0.09 4.50 -0.96
N ARG A 72 -0.50 5.10 -2.09
CA ARG A 72 0.37 5.37 -3.23
C ARG A 72 1.56 6.25 -2.83
N SER A 73 1.32 7.34 -2.11
CA SER A 73 2.38 8.24 -1.61
C SER A 73 3.37 7.49 -0.73
N ASN A 74 2.88 6.73 0.25
CA ASN A 74 3.72 5.95 1.16
C ASN A 74 4.56 4.89 0.43
N LEU A 75 4.00 4.27 -0.62
CA LEU A 75 4.72 3.32 -1.46
C LEU A 75 5.83 4.00 -2.29
N VAL A 76 5.59 5.21 -2.80
CA VAL A 76 6.60 5.99 -3.51
C VAL A 76 7.77 6.32 -2.59
N ASP A 77 7.49 6.77 -1.37
CA ASP A 77 8.51 7.07 -0.37
C ASP A 77 9.31 5.81 -0.02
N PHE A 78 8.62 4.69 0.23
CA PHE A 78 9.27 3.40 0.50
C PHE A 78 10.20 2.95 -0.65
N VAL A 79 9.77 3.11 -1.90
CA VAL A 79 10.59 2.76 -3.08
C VAL A 79 11.81 3.68 -3.19
N ALA A 80 11.64 4.97 -2.89
CA ALA A 80 12.73 5.94 -2.92
C ALA A 80 13.78 5.66 -1.83
N GLU A 81 13.33 5.23 -0.65
CA GLU A 81 14.19 4.90 0.50
C GLU A 81 14.73 3.47 0.48
N SER A 82 14.24 2.62 -0.43
CA SER A 82 14.65 1.22 -0.56
C SER A 82 16.16 1.11 -0.78
N ARG A 83 16.80 0.16 -0.08
CA ARG A 83 18.26 -0.06 -0.15
C ARG A 83 18.74 -0.50 -1.53
N PHE A 84 17.82 -0.85 -2.41
CA PHE A 84 18.11 -1.30 -3.76
C PHE A 84 18.13 -0.16 -4.80
N GLY A 85 17.89 1.10 -4.39
CA GLY A 85 17.99 2.27 -5.29
C GLY A 85 16.91 2.30 -6.37
N TRP A 86 15.69 1.88 -6.05
CA TRP A 86 14.62 1.74 -7.03
C TRP A 86 14.03 3.08 -7.44
N GLY A 87 13.92 4.03 -6.50
CA GLY A 87 13.49 5.39 -6.81
C GLY A 87 14.36 6.05 -7.88
N GLU A 88 15.69 5.94 -7.78
CA GLU A 88 16.63 6.55 -8.73
C GLU A 88 16.56 5.93 -10.14
N ASN A 89 16.23 4.65 -10.26
CA ASN A 89 16.09 3.97 -11.54
C ASN A 89 14.74 4.21 -12.24
N ARG A 90 13.72 4.68 -11.53
CA ARG A 90 12.37 4.90 -12.07
C ARG A 90 12.17 6.29 -12.68
N ASP A 91 12.88 7.31 -12.19
CA ASP A 91 12.90 8.66 -12.79
C ASP A 91 13.52 8.69 -14.21
N GLN A 92 14.14 7.59 -14.67
CA GLN A 92 14.76 7.47 -15.99
C GLN A 92 13.92 6.72 -17.04
N ARG A 93 12.66 6.33 -16.74
CA ARG A 93 11.77 5.61 -17.67
C ARG A 93 10.65 6.46 -18.25
#